data_AF-B8CJ71-F1
#
_entry.id   AF-B8CJ71-F1
#
_cell.length_a   1.000
_cell.length_b   1.000
_cell.length_c   1.000
_cell.angle_alpha   90.00
_cell.angle_beta   90.00
_cell.angle_gamma   90.00
#
_symmetry.space_group_name_H-M   'P 1'
#
loop_
_entity.id
_entity.type
_entity.pdbx_description
1 polymer ?
#
loop_
_entity_poly.entity_id
_entity_poly.type
_entity_poly.pdbx_seq_one_letter_code
_entity_poly.pdbx_strand_id
1 'polypeptide(L)'
;MQHCTSPLFINDNFCPDCGDKIDNQLTITPVAQYIPDILDELKTYCPEASIYTGWVEKTHHYKRVHRSGGKDSQTLYYSYWFLTLNNEQGQEKTISVSSEDSSLDSVSKGDIITFLEPTGYYLNYQLADKNDRKIVTHNEAATGVVFHRNSGQESILTPAYEVEDFSKFGTFISTLFFAALISLPGFFAEFYTLEIAGFITAAITVIGSVFRINSKTNQFETESARLLEIKRTMKRILGVSDSQMGYDKRGRNANNDDVYCINCEHLINSSYHYCHCCGQPQNITEVAQPSLITDADTLTGNEQTSSQSHALAANKGNVTPITQASNKRMTRRDKILQVCASFMGYDSHSFENKHIFAKNYPCTIATSSSIVRVTDKEVETSVSDKTNTYTSTTRTDYNDRYGSTVRSEYRTETSSHRQRNSNLYGELTVETPEGKVQTYKAARSLLATADVGDWILLGSSRLEGKTEQLDYDEFYYNISKDNLIQPESVSQWSRVSAKSQTFVLMMLALAIGCSVYFDEIVNFSAQFIPHNIVRSMLGAISNVGIAANLLPMALFTVFFIFVLLLSRSFSKHTKKNQAEALAPLQAKLAKCQQEREIFLKL
;
A
#
# COMPACT_ATOMS: atom_id res chain seq x y z
N MET A 1 36.23 27.89 23.02
CA MET A 1 35.66 26.74 22.29
C MET A 1 36.21 26.65 20.87
N GLN A 2 37.55 26.66 20.68
CA GLN A 2 38.19 26.60 19.35
C GLN A 2 38.88 25.23 19.10
N HIS A 3 38.71 24.28 20.03
CA HIS A 3 39.38 22.99 20.09
C HIS A 3 38.44 21.79 19.85
N CYS A 4 37.13 22.01 19.80
CA CYS A 4 36.13 20.98 19.51
C CYS A 4 35.53 21.26 18.13
N THR A 5 35.63 20.29 17.23
CA THR A 5 35.20 20.40 15.83
C THR A 5 33.99 19.53 15.51
N SER A 6 33.68 18.56 16.38
CA SER A 6 32.56 17.66 16.17
C SER A 6 31.22 18.37 16.34
N PRO A 7 30.24 18.13 15.44
CA PRO A 7 28.91 18.71 15.56
C PRO A 7 28.19 18.20 16.82
N LEU A 8 27.51 19.12 17.48
CA LEU A 8 26.62 18.87 18.61
C LEU A 8 25.18 18.65 18.13
N PHE A 9 24.45 17.82 18.86
CA PHE A 9 23.06 17.46 18.61
C PHE A 9 22.22 17.69 19.86
N ILE A 10 20.90 17.81 19.68
CA ILE A 10 19.94 18.19 20.74
C ILE A 10 20.00 17.27 21.96
N ASN A 11 20.25 15.97 21.75
CA ASN A 11 20.30 14.97 22.82
C ASN A 11 21.70 14.77 23.42
N ASP A 12 22.70 15.56 23.01
CA ASP A 12 24.04 15.46 23.56
C ASP A 12 24.10 16.11 24.96
N ASN A 13 24.62 15.36 25.94
CA ASN A 13 24.87 15.87 27.29
C ASN A 13 26.33 16.29 27.49
N PHE A 14 27.23 15.71 26.71
CA PHE A 14 28.68 15.89 26.80
C PHE A 14 29.29 16.12 25.42
N CYS A 15 30.35 16.91 25.35
CA CYS A 15 31.08 17.15 24.12
C CYS A 15 31.83 15.88 23.68
N PRO A 16 31.67 15.41 22.43
CA PRO A 16 32.31 14.19 21.94
C PRO A 16 33.84 14.31 21.80
N ASP A 17 34.38 15.54 21.77
CA ASP A 17 35.81 15.80 21.59
C ASP A 17 36.57 15.94 22.92
N CYS A 18 36.00 16.67 23.90
CA CYS A 18 36.67 16.95 25.18
C CYS A 18 36.02 16.29 26.41
N GLY A 19 34.81 15.73 26.28
CA GLY A 19 34.10 15.09 27.40
C GLY A 19 33.42 16.06 28.38
N ASP A 20 33.55 17.38 28.17
CA ASP A 20 32.92 18.39 29.03
C ASP A 20 31.40 18.38 28.88
N LYS A 21 30.69 18.68 29.98
CA LYS A 21 29.24 18.80 29.96
C LYS A 21 28.81 20.00 29.12
N ILE A 22 27.76 19.82 28.32
CA ILE A 22 27.19 20.89 27.50
C ILE A 22 26.21 21.69 28.36
N ASP A 23 26.56 22.94 28.66
CA ASP A 23 25.74 23.81 29.51
C ASP A 23 24.53 24.39 28.76
N ASN A 24 24.66 24.65 27.45
CA ASN A 24 23.59 25.16 26.60
C ASN A 24 23.16 24.09 25.60
N GLN A 25 22.06 23.40 25.90
CA GLN A 25 21.47 22.43 24.98
C GLN A 25 20.91 23.14 23.74
N LEU A 26 21.09 22.51 22.59
CA LEU A 26 20.47 22.95 21.34
C LEU A 26 18.94 22.74 21.44
N THR A 27 18.18 23.68 20.89
CA THR A 27 16.72 23.58 20.85
C THR A 27 16.22 23.75 19.41
N ILE A 28 15.10 23.10 19.12
CA ILE A 28 14.37 23.30 17.87
C ILE A 28 13.50 24.54 18.03
N THR A 29 13.49 25.40 17.02
CA THR A 29 12.67 26.61 17.01
C THR A 29 11.61 26.50 15.92
N PRO A 30 10.31 26.53 16.25
CA PRO A 30 9.24 26.40 15.27
C PRO A 30 9.15 27.63 14.36
N VAL A 31 8.59 27.45 13.16
CA VAL A 31 8.42 28.53 12.16
C VAL A 31 7.74 29.77 12.74
N ALA A 32 6.72 29.58 13.60
CA ALA A 32 6.00 30.68 14.22
C ALA A 32 6.86 31.55 15.16
N GLN A 33 7.95 31.02 15.71
CA GLN A 33 8.90 31.83 16.50
C GLN A 33 9.90 32.57 15.60
N TYR A 34 10.21 32.04 14.42
CA TYR A 34 11.02 32.73 13.41
C TYR A 34 10.28 33.90 12.74
N ILE A 35 8.98 33.72 12.51
CA ILE A 35 8.12 34.72 11.88
C ILE A 35 6.85 34.87 12.75
N PRO A 36 6.90 35.70 13.82
CA PRO A 36 5.79 35.83 14.78
C PRO A 36 4.47 36.32 14.16
N ASP A 37 4.56 37.14 13.13
CA ASP A 37 3.45 37.78 12.42
C ASP A 37 2.98 36.97 11.19
N ILE A 38 3.37 35.69 11.08
CA ILE A 38 3.14 34.88 9.87
C ILE A 38 1.66 34.68 9.55
N LEU A 39 0.79 34.69 10.56
CA LEU A 39 -0.65 34.47 10.41
C LEU A 39 -1.50 35.74 10.52
N ASP A 40 -0.91 36.90 10.84
CA ASP A 40 -1.68 38.09 11.22
C ASP A 40 -2.57 38.59 10.08
N GLU A 41 -2.01 38.73 8.87
CA GLU A 41 -2.78 39.11 7.67
C GLU A 41 -3.79 38.01 7.29
N LEU A 42 -3.38 36.75 7.34
CA LEU A 42 -4.27 35.62 6.98
C LEU A 42 -5.47 35.51 7.92
N LYS A 43 -5.30 35.81 9.22
CA LYS A 43 -6.39 35.78 10.21
C LYS A 43 -7.48 36.82 9.97
N THR A 44 -7.21 37.85 9.16
CA THR A 44 -8.26 38.79 8.73
C THR A 44 -9.28 38.14 7.80
N TYR A 45 -8.87 37.15 7.01
CA TYR A 45 -9.73 36.38 6.10
C TYR A 45 -10.14 35.02 6.67
N CYS A 46 -9.28 34.43 7.50
CA CYS A 46 -9.39 33.08 8.05
C CYS A 46 -9.11 33.10 9.57
N PRO A 47 -10.09 33.45 10.42
CA PRO A 47 -9.87 33.67 11.85
C PRO A 47 -9.28 32.47 12.61
N GLU A 48 -9.60 31.26 12.14
CA GLU A 48 -9.14 29.99 12.72
C GLU A 48 -7.82 29.49 12.11
N ALA A 49 -7.15 30.30 11.28
CA ALA A 49 -5.92 29.91 10.63
C ALA A 49 -4.87 29.48 11.66
N SER A 50 -4.28 28.30 11.43
CA SER A 50 -3.25 27.73 12.29
C SER A 50 -2.07 27.20 11.48
N ILE A 51 -0.94 27.06 12.17
CA ILE A 51 0.29 26.50 11.61
C ILE A 51 0.80 25.43 12.56
N TYR A 52 1.25 24.31 12.00
CA TYR A 52 1.89 23.24 12.76
C TYR A 52 3.15 22.81 12.03
N THR A 53 4.28 22.74 12.73
CA THR A 53 5.55 22.25 12.17
C THR A 53 6.03 21.08 13.00
N GLY A 54 6.45 20.01 12.34
CA GLY A 54 6.99 18.84 13.00
C GLY A 54 7.72 17.93 12.02
N TRP A 55 8.27 16.84 12.54
CA TRP A 55 8.85 15.79 11.72
C TRP A 55 7.89 14.62 11.56
N VAL A 56 7.98 13.92 10.45
CA VAL A 56 7.22 12.69 10.20
C VAL A 56 7.81 11.54 11.03
N GLU A 57 7.01 10.92 11.89
CA GLU A 57 7.38 9.70 12.62
C GLU A 57 6.91 8.43 11.95
N LYS A 58 5.70 8.47 11.38
CA LYS A 58 5.05 7.34 10.73
C LYS A 58 4.32 7.79 9.47
N THR A 59 4.42 6.98 8.42
CA THR A 59 3.56 7.11 7.24
C THR A 59 2.66 5.89 7.07
N HIS A 60 1.43 6.11 6.58
CA HIS A 60 0.50 5.06 6.17
C HIS A 60 -0.27 5.50 4.92
N HIS A 61 -0.08 4.81 3.80
CA HIS A 61 -0.85 5.07 2.58
C HIS A 61 -2.22 4.38 2.63
N TYR A 62 -3.29 5.11 2.35
CA TYR A 62 -4.64 4.57 2.32
C TYR A 62 -5.46 5.12 1.15
N LYS A 63 -6.65 4.54 0.93
CA LYS A 63 -7.58 4.97 -0.13
C LYS A 63 -8.95 5.30 0.42
N ARG A 64 -9.60 6.31 -0.16
CA ARG A 64 -11.04 6.56 -0.01
C ARG A 64 -11.78 6.29 -1.30
N VAL A 65 -13.03 5.86 -1.18
CA VAL A 65 -13.88 5.46 -2.31
C VAL A 65 -15.22 6.18 -2.29
N HIS A 66 -15.61 6.68 -3.44
CA HIS A 66 -16.98 7.10 -3.74
C HIS A 66 -17.59 6.12 -4.74
N ARG A 67 -18.79 5.60 -4.42
CA ARG A 67 -19.56 4.74 -5.33
C ARG A 67 -20.97 5.29 -5.47
N SER A 68 -21.37 5.63 -6.68
CA SER A 68 -22.75 5.95 -7.04
C SER A 68 -23.31 4.86 -7.95
N GLY A 69 -24.60 4.56 -7.82
CA GLY A 69 -25.32 3.60 -8.66
C GLY A 69 -26.27 4.30 -9.64
N GLY A 70 -26.89 3.51 -10.52
CA GLY A 70 -27.86 4.00 -11.49
C GLY A 70 -27.27 4.20 -12.89
N LYS A 71 -27.97 5.03 -13.69
CA LYS A 71 -27.66 5.28 -15.10
C LYS A 71 -26.34 6.05 -15.28
N ASP A 72 -25.98 6.86 -14.30
CA ASP A 72 -24.74 7.63 -14.23
C ASP A 72 -23.91 7.16 -13.03
N SER A 73 -23.32 5.96 -13.17
CA SER A 73 -22.58 5.34 -12.07
C SER A 73 -21.14 5.84 -12.02
N GLN A 74 -20.63 6.02 -10.81
CA GLN A 74 -19.28 6.48 -10.56
C GLN A 74 -18.60 5.55 -9.57
N THR A 75 -17.35 5.19 -9.83
CA THR A 75 -16.47 4.54 -8.87
C THR A 75 -15.15 5.29 -8.85
N LEU A 76 -14.94 6.08 -7.80
CA LEU A 76 -13.80 6.99 -7.68
C LEU A 76 -12.96 6.58 -6.48
N TYR A 77 -11.69 6.26 -6.72
CA TYR A 77 -10.70 6.06 -5.66
C TYR A 77 -9.76 7.25 -5.58
N TYR A 78 -9.54 7.75 -4.37
CA TYR A 78 -8.59 8.82 -4.04
C TYR A 78 -7.57 8.29 -3.05
N SER A 79 -6.29 8.57 -3.27
CA SER A 79 -5.19 8.08 -2.42
C SER A 79 -4.63 9.19 -1.54
N TYR A 80 -4.26 8.81 -0.31
CA TYR A 80 -3.81 9.74 0.72
C TYR A 80 -2.70 9.09 1.57
N TRP A 81 -1.80 9.93 2.07
CA TRP A 81 -0.91 9.59 3.17
C TRP A 81 -1.54 10.03 4.50
N PHE A 82 -1.63 9.11 5.46
CA PHE A 82 -1.92 9.43 6.85
C PHE A 82 -0.58 9.56 7.59
N LEU A 83 -0.28 10.78 8.02
CA LEU A 83 1.01 11.12 8.62
C LEU A 83 0.83 11.31 10.12
N THR A 84 1.75 10.73 10.90
CA THR A 84 1.93 11.05 12.31
C THR A 84 3.16 11.93 12.44
N LEU A 85 2.98 13.16 12.91
CA LEU A 85 4.06 14.10 13.15
C LEU A 85 4.20 14.38 14.62
N ASN A 86 5.41 14.76 15.02
CA ASN A 86 5.70 15.20 16.35
C ASN A 86 6.50 16.52 16.28
N ASN A 87 6.30 17.39 17.25
CA ASN A 87 6.92 18.71 17.32
C ASN A 87 7.97 18.77 18.43
N GLU A 88 8.63 19.92 18.56
CA GLU A 88 9.67 20.14 19.57
C GLU A 88 9.20 19.95 21.02
N GLN A 89 7.89 20.02 21.27
CA GLN A 89 7.26 19.88 22.58
C GLN A 89 6.81 18.44 22.87
N GLY A 90 7.02 17.50 21.94
CA GLY A 90 6.53 16.13 22.07
C GLY A 90 5.04 15.97 21.79
N GLN A 91 4.39 16.96 21.16
CA GLN A 91 2.98 16.91 20.80
C GLN A 91 2.80 16.24 19.45
N GLU A 92 2.12 15.09 19.47
CA GLU A 92 1.77 14.35 18.28
C GLU A 92 0.57 14.99 17.54
N LYS A 93 0.69 15.17 16.22
CA LYS A 93 -0.41 15.53 15.33
C LYS A 93 -0.53 14.50 14.22
N THR A 94 -1.73 13.96 14.03
CA THR A 94 -2.05 13.10 12.90
C THR A 94 -2.84 13.88 11.85
N ILE A 95 -2.55 13.71 10.56
CA ILE A 95 -3.27 14.39 9.49
C ILE A 95 -3.18 13.63 8.16
N SER A 96 -4.24 13.75 7.34
CA SER A 96 -4.22 13.22 5.97
C SER A 96 -3.67 14.24 4.99
N VAL A 97 -2.83 13.79 4.07
CA VAL A 97 -2.30 14.59 2.96
C VAL A 97 -2.59 13.83 1.66
N SER A 98 -2.87 14.54 0.56
CA SER A 98 -3.01 13.88 -0.75
C SER A 98 -1.76 13.06 -1.06
N SER A 99 -1.87 11.92 -1.72
CA SER A 99 -0.69 11.22 -2.26
C SER A 99 -0.58 11.36 -3.77
N GLU A 100 -1.45 12.14 -4.39
CA GLU A 100 -1.58 12.21 -5.86
C GLU A 100 -0.74 13.34 -6.48
N ASP A 101 -0.06 14.14 -5.65
CA ASP A 101 0.91 15.14 -6.10
C ASP A 101 2.31 14.52 -6.08
N SER A 102 3.09 14.70 -7.14
CA SER A 102 4.43 14.13 -7.25
C SER A 102 5.40 14.62 -6.16
N SER A 103 5.14 15.79 -5.59
CA SER A 103 5.93 16.34 -4.47
C SER A 103 5.72 15.51 -3.18
N LEU A 104 4.64 14.71 -3.12
CA LEU A 104 4.23 13.86 -1.98
C LEU A 104 4.60 12.38 -2.16
N ASP A 105 5.15 12.02 -3.32
CA ASP A 105 5.61 10.66 -3.61
C ASP A 105 6.82 10.27 -2.74
N SER A 106 7.56 11.27 -2.22
CA SER A 106 8.80 11.12 -1.46
C SER A 106 8.66 11.33 0.05
N VAL A 107 7.44 11.43 0.60
CA VAL A 107 7.26 11.65 2.05
C VAL A 107 7.85 10.50 2.83
N SER A 108 8.87 10.79 3.63
CA SER A 108 9.64 9.81 4.37
C SER A 108 9.66 10.12 5.87
N LYS A 109 9.90 9.08 6.67
CA LYS A 109 10.15 9.25 8.11
C LYS A 109 11.37 10.15 8.31
N GLY A 110 11.23 11.15 9.16
CA GLY A 110 12.25 12.17 9.41
C GLY A 110 12.07 13.45 8.60
N ASP A 111 11.23 13.45 7.55
CA ASP A 111 10.92 14.67 6.79
C ASP A 111 10.31 15.73 7.70
N ILE A 112 10.73 16.97 7.51
CA ILE A 112 10.23 18.13 8.25
C ILE A 112 9.15 18.81 7.42
N ILE A 113 7.95 18.90 8.00
CA ILE A 113 6.77 19.40 7.29
C ILE A 113 6.10 20.48 8.13
N THR A 114 5.69 21.55 7.46
CA THR A 114 4.78 22.57 8.02
C THR A 114 3.42 22.47 7.35
N PHE A 115 2.37 22.33 8.15
CA PHE A 115 0.98 22.46 7.71
C PHE A 115 0.50 23.88 7.96
N LEU A 116 -0.02 24.50 6.90
CA LEU A 116 -0.86 25.68 6.99
C LEU A 116 -2.31 25.22 6.87
N GLU A 117 -3.10 25.50 7.90
CA GLU A 117 -4.53 25.18 7.94
C GLU A 117 -5.32 26.49 8.00
N PRO A 118 -5.66 27.11 6.85
CA PRO A 118 -6.45 28.34 6.84
C PRO A 118 -7.85 28.10 7.42
N THR A 119 -8.42 26.92 7.15
CA THR A 119 -9.71 26.46 7.66
C THR A 119 -9.67 24.95 7.84
N GLY A 120 -10.49 24.41 8.76
CA GLY A 120 -10.66 22.96 8.90
C GLY A 120 -11.14 22.31 7.60
N TYR A 121 -10.45 21.27 7.14
CA TYR A 121 -10.76 20.55 5.90
C TYR A 121 -10.90 19.06 6.18
N TYR A 122 -11.99 18.45 5.72
CA TYR A 122 -12.38 17.09 6.07
C TYR A 122 -12.71 16.25 4.83
N LEU A 123 -12.18 15.03 4.80
CA LEU A 123 -12.39 14.06 3.74
C LEU A 123 -13.70 13.29 3.97
N ASN A 124 -14.67 13.47 3.08
CA ASN A 124 -16.02 12.95 3.25
C ASN A 124 -16.24 11.53 2.67
N TYR A 125 -15.37 11.07 1.78
CA TYR A 125 -15.50 9.73 1.18
C TYR A 125 -15.10 8.62 2.16
N GLN A 126 -15.73 7.45 2.02
CA GLN A 126 -15.49 6.31 2.91
C GLN A 126 -14.13 5.68 2.64
N LEU A 127 -13.50 5.09 3.66
CA LEU A 127 -12.29 4.28 3.49
C LEU A 127 -12.58 3.07 2.58
N ALA A 128 -11.67 2.81 1.64
CA ALA A 128 -11.79 1.72 0.68
C ALA A 128 -11.53 0.36 1.32
N ASP A 129 -10.50 0.26 2.18
CA ASP A 129 -10.22 -0.91 3.01
C ASP A 129 -10.79 -0.70 4.42
N LYS A 130 -11.35 -1.77 4.99
CA LYS A 130 -11.83 -1.77 6.38
C LYS A 130 -10.69 -1.81 7.38
N ASN A 131 -9.54 -2.40 7.01
CA ASN A 131 -8.37 -2.49 7.89
C ASN A 131 -7.78 -1.12 8.20
N ASP A 132 -7.88 -0.17 7.26
CA ASP A 132 -7.41 1.21 7.43
C ASP A 132 -8.08 1.93 8.61
N ARG A 133 -9.28 1.51 9.04
CA ARG A 133 -9.99 2.11 10.19
C ARG A 133 -9.25 1.96 11.52
N LYS A 134 -8.32 1.02 11.62
CA LYS A 134 -7.49 0.85 12.83
C LYS A 134 -6.40 1.91 12.96
N ILE A 135 -6.04 2.55 11.84
CA ILE A 135 -4.91 3.49 11.74
C ILE A 135 -5.43 4.91 11.47
N VAL A 136 -6.33 5.06 10.50
CA VAL A 136 -6.93 6.35 10.13
C VAL A 136 -8.09 6.66 11.08
N THR A 137 -7.79 7.46 12.10
CA THR A 137 -8.69 7.74 13.23
C THR A 137 -9.65 8.90 13.00
N HIS A 138 -9.32 9.81 12.08
CA HIS A 138 -10.15 10.99 11.76
C HIS A 138 -10.10 11.33 10.25
N ASN A 139 -10.94 12.28 9.83
CA ASN A 139 -11.09 12.68 8.44
C ASN A 139 -10.38 14.00 8.10
N GLU A 140 -9.69 14.63 9.06
CA GLU A 140 -8.98 15.89 8.82
C GLU A 140 -7.87 15.69 7.78
N ALA A 141 -7.76 16.66 6.89
CA ALA A 141 -6.75 16.70 5.86
C ALA A 141 -6.10 18.08 5.76
N ALA A 142 -4.80 18.08 5.47
CA ALA A 142 -4.04 19.29 5.31
C ALA A 142 -4.42 20.01 4.01
N THR A 143 -4.42 21.33 4.07
CA THR A 143 -4.76 22.19 2.96
C THR A 143 -3.54 22.84 2.35
N GLY A 144 -2.68 23.46 3.16
CA GLY A 144 -1.34 23.88 2.76
C GLY A 144 -0.28 22.99 3.39
N VAL A 145 0.60 22.42 2.58
CA VAL A 145 1.74 21.61 3.03
C VAL A 145 3.02 22.24 2.52
N VAL A 146 4.03 22.39 3.39
CA VAL A 146 5.36 22.86 3.02
C VAL A 146 6.41 21.84 3.49
N PHE A 147 7.24 21.38 2.56
CA PHE A 147 8.35 20.47 2.80
C PHE A 147 9.65 21.23 2.96
N HIS A 148 10.31 21.02 4.10
CA HIS A 148 11.60 21.62 4.40
C HIS A 148 12.71 20.63 4.05
N ARG A 149 13.27 20.76 2.86
CA ARG A 149 14.34 19.89 2.34
C ARG A 149 15.59 20.69 1.95
N ASN A 150 16.75 20.05 2.10
CA ASN A 150 18.05 20.63 1.71
C ASN A 150 18.20 20.83 0.19
N SER A 151 17.50 20.04 -0.63
CA SER A 151 17.55 20.09 -2.10
C SER A 151 16.62 21.14 -2.73
N GLY A 152 15.88 21.89 -1.91
CA GLY A 152 14.84 22.83 -2.34
C GLY A 152 13.53 22.56 -1.61
N GLN A 153 12.85 23.63 -1.18
CA GLN A 153 11.58 23.51 -0.48
C GLN A 153 10.42 23.45 -1.47
N GLU A 154 9.47 22.58 -1.18
CA GLU A 154 8.28 22.35 -2.01
C GLU A 154 7.03 22.69 -1.22
N SER A 155 5.99 23.17 -1.91
CA SER A 155 4.72 23.49 -1.26
C SER A 155 3.54 23.06 -2.10
N ILE A 156 2.49 22.63 -1.43
CA ILE A 156 1.29 22.08 -2.05
C ILE A 156 0.09 22.75 -1.41
N LEU A 157 -0.81 23.22 -2.25
CA LEU A 157 -2.08 23.80 -1.84
C LEU A 157 -3.21 22.97 -2.44
N THR A 158 -4.05 22.41 -1.59
CA THR A 158 -5.24 21.66 -1.99
C THR A 158 -6.14 22.56 -2.85
N PRO A 159 -6.73 22.04 -3.94
CA PRO A 159 -7.60 22.82 -4.84
C PRO A 159 -8.90 23.33 -4.20
N ALA A 160 -9.14 23.06 -2.91
CA ALA A 160 -10.31 23.51 -2.16
C ALA A 160 -10.45 25.05 -2.10
N TYR A 161 -9.38 25.80 -2.39
CA TYR A 161 -9.39 27.26 -2.45
C TYR A 161 -9.32 27.82 -3.87
N GLU A 162 -9.45 26.97 -4.90
CA GLU A 162 -9.57 27.46 -6.27
C GLU A 162 -10.84 28.33 -6.40
N VAL A 163 -10.66 29.51 -6.97
CA VAL A 163 -11.75 30.46 -7.17
C VAL A 163 -12.33 30.21 -8.55
N GLU A 164 -13.61 29.84 -8.61
CA GLU A 164 -14.32 29.69 -9.88
C GLU A 164 -14.58 31.06 -10.51
N ASP A 165 -14.11 31.24 -11.75
CA ASP A 165 -14.48 32.39 -12.56
C ASP A 165 -15.98 32.38 -12.85
N PHE A 166 -16.61 33.55 -12.81
CA PHE A 166 -18.03 33.69 -13.15
C PHE A 166 -18.23 34.62 -14.35
N SER A 167 -19.16 34.24 -15.22
CA SER A 167 -19.55 35.09 -16.35
C SER A 167 -20.59 36.12 -15.91
N LYS A 168 -20.25 37.41 -16.08
CA LYS A 168 -21.21 38.53 -15.92
C LYS A 168 -22.37 38.41 -16.92
N PHE A 169 -22.05 38.10 -18.18
CA PHE A 169 -23.05 37.88 -19.23
C PHE A 169 -23.92 36.65 -18.94
N GLY A 170 -23.32 35.52 -18.53
CA GLY A 170 -24.07 34.33 -18.13
C GLY A 170 -25.02 34.60 -16.96
N THR A 171 -24.57 35.39 -15.96
CA THR A 171 -25.41 35.79 -14.83
C THR A 171 -26.57 36.69 -15.28
N PHE A 172 -26.33 37.62 -16.21
CA PHE A 172 -27.38 38.46 -16.82
C PHE A 172 -28.44 37.60 -17.54
N ILE A 173 -28.02 36.69 -18.43
CA ILE A 173 -28.93 35.81 -19.18
C ILE A 173 -29.72 34.89 -18.23
N SER A 174 -29.07 34.33 -17.20
CA SER A 174 -29.78 33.51 -16.20
C SER A 174 -30.86 34.31 -15.48
N THR A 175 -30.60 35.58 -15.15
CA THR A 175 -31.55 36.45 -14.46
C THR A 175 -32.71 36.83 -15.38
N LEU A 176 -32.43 37.09 -16.66
CA LEU A 176 -33.45 37.30 -17.69
C LEU A 176 -34.38 36.08 -17.81
N PHE A 177 -33.81 34.88 -17.83
CA PHE A 177 -34.58 33.64 -17.90
C PHE A 177 -35.51 33.48 -16.68
N PHE A 178 -35.01 33.68 -15.46
CA PHE A 178 -35.83 33.64 -14.25
C PHE A 178 -36.90 34.74 -14.22
N ALA A 179 -36.57 35.96 -14.65
CA ALA A 179 -37.52 37.07 -14.72
C ALA A 179 -38.66 36.78 -15.71
N ALA A 180 -38.34 36.21 -16.88
CA ALA A 180 -39.32 35.77 -17.86
C ALA A 180 -40.23 34.67 -17.27
N LEU A 181 -39.65 33.69 -16.56
CA LEU A 181 -40.39 32.59 -15.94
C LEU A 181 -41.36 33.06 -14.85
N ILE A 182 -40.97 34.08 -14.06
CA ILE A 182 -41.82 34.69 -13.00
C ILE A 182 -42.92 35.58 -13.60
N SER A 183 -42.72 36.13 -14.80
CA SER A 183 -43.72 36.95 -15.50
C SER A 183 -44.83 36.13 -16.19
N LEU A 184 -44.58 34.83 -16.48
CA LEU A 184 -45.52 33.92 -17.17
C LEU A 184 -46.87 33.72 -16.45
N PRO A 185 -46.96 33.57 -15.12
CA PRO A 185 -48.24 33.48 -14.41
C PRO A 185 -49.09 34.76 -14.52
N GLY A 186 -48.45 35.93 -14.66
CA GLY A 186 -49.13 37.21 -14.83
C GLY A 186 -49.94 37.27 -16.11
N PHE A 187 -49.51 36.54 -17.16
CA PHE A 187 -50.20 36.45 -18.45
C PHE A 187 -51.63 35.87 -18.36
N PHE A 188 -51.96 35.16 -17.26
CA PHE A 188 -53.30 34.60 -17.01
C PHE A 188 -54.21 35.54 -16.19
N ALA A 189 -53.71 36.70 -15.75
CA ALA A 189 -54.51 37.71 -15.09
C ALA A 189 -55.05 38.72 -16.12
N GLU A 190 -56.37 38.98 -16.11
CA GLU A 190 -57.08 39.81 -17.11
C GLU A 190 -56.57 41.26 -17.23
N PHE A 191 -55.73 41.73 -16.30
CA PHE A 191 -55.15 43.08 -16.28
C PHE A 191 -53.68 43.16 -16.72
N TYR A 192 -53.07 42.06 -17.18
CA TYR A 192 -51.64 42.00 -17.48
C TYR A 192 -51.38 41.94 -18.99
N THR A 193 -51.10 43.08 -19.61
CA THR A 193 -50.75 43.14 -21.05
C THR A 193 -49.31 42.67 -21.30
N LEU A 194 -49.04 42.21 -22.53
CA LEU A 194 -47.71 41.76 -22.96
C LEU A 194 -46.63 42.85 -22.78
N GLU A 195 -47.01 44.11 -22.95
CA GLU A 195 -46.14 45.28 -22.73
C GLU A 195 -45.78 45.47 -21.25
N ILE A 196 -46.75 45.32 -20.34
CA ILE A 196 -46.53 45.40 -18.89
C ILE A 196 -45.64 44.24 -18.42
N ALA A 197 -45.88 43.04 -18.93
CA ALA A 197 -45.06 41.86 -18.66
C ALA A 197 -43.61 42.03 -19.15
N GLY A 198 -43.43 42.55 -20.37
CA GLY A 198 -42.12 42.85 -20.94
C GLY A 198 -41.36 43.91 -20.16
N PHE A 199 -42.04 44.99 -19.75
CA PHE A 199 -41.45 46.05 -18.93
C PHE A 199 -41.02 45.53 -17.55
N ILE A 200 -41.87 44.78 -16.86
CA ILE A 200 -41.56 44.19 -15.55
C ILE A 200 -40.40 43.20 -15.67
N THR A 201 -40.39 42.36 -16.71
CA THR A 201 -39.29 41.43 -16.97
C THR A 201 -37.97 42.17 -17.21
N ALA A 202 -37.98 43.22 -18.02
CA ALA A 202 -36.78 44.03 -18.29
C ALA A 202 -36.28 44.73 -17.01
N ALA A 203 -37.19 45.34 -16.23
CA ALA A 203 -36.85 46.02 -14.98
C ALA A 203 -36.26 45.04 -13.94
N ILE A 204 -36.90 43.88 -13.72
CA ILE A 204 -36.39 42.83 -12.83
C ILE A 204 -35.04 42.30 -13.32
N THR A 205 -34.88 42.13 -14.63
CA THR A 205 -33.61 41.66 -15.21
C THR A 205 -32.49 42.64 -14.94
N VAL A 206 -32.68 43.93 -15.20
CA VAL A 206 -31.65 44.95 -14.97
C VAL A 206 -31.32 45.06 -13.49
N ILE A 207 -32.33 45.25 -12.62
CA ILE A 207 -32.12 45.41 -11.17
C ILE A 207 -31.52 44.13 -10.57
N GLY A 208 -32.10 42.97 -10.89
CA GLY A 208 -31.66 41.67 -10.39
C GLY A 208 -30.27 41.29 -10.88
N SER A 209 -29.93 41.58 -12.14
CA SER A 209 -28.59 41.29 -12.67
C SER A 209 -27.54 42.19 -12.05
N VAL A 210 -27.80 43.48 -11.85
CA VAL A 210 -26.87 44.38 -11.14
C VAL A 210 -26.61 43.87 -9.74
N PHE A 211 -27.65 43.53 -8.97
CA PHE A 211 -27.48 43.01 -7.61
C PHE A 211 -26.71 41.68 -7.59
N ARG A 212 -27.06 40.72 -8.46
CA ARG A 212 -26.38 39.42 -8.53
C ARG A 212 -24.94 39.52 -9.04
N ILE A 213 -24.67 40.37 -10.03
CA ILE A 213 -23.32 40.61 -10.54
C ILE A 213 -22.48 41.28 -9.45
N ASN A 214 -23.00 42.30 -8.75
CA ASN A 214 -22.28 42.96 -7.68
C ASN A 214 -21.97 41.99 -6.53
N SER A 215 -22.97 41.20 -6.11
CA SER A 215 -22.78 40.17 -5.08
C SER A 215 -21.73 39.12 -5.49
N LYS A 216 -21.79 38.60 -6.72
CA LYS A 216 -20.79 37.65 -7.23
C LYS A 216 -19.41 38.28 -7.40
N THR A 217 -19.33 39.54 -7.81
CA THR A 217 -18.05 40.27 -7.95
C THR A 217 -17.41 40.43 -6.58
N ASN A 218 -18.15 40.91 -5.58
CA ASN A 218 -17.65 41.06 -4.22
C ASN A 218 -17.22 39.71 -3.62
N GLN A 219 -18.00 38.65 -3.85
CA GLN A 219 -17.64 37.30 -3.41
C GLN A 219 -16.34 36.84 -4.10
N PHE A 220 -16.24 36.98 -5.42
CA PHE A 220 -15.05 36.61 -6.18
C PHE A 220 -13.81 37.39 -5.74
N GLU A 221 -13.91 38.70 -5.53
CA GLU A 221 -12.81 39.54 -5.05
C GLU A 221 -12.36 39.14 -3.65
N THR A 222 -13.31 38.86 -2.75
CA THR A 222 -13.03 38.41 -1.37
C THR A 222 -12.34 37.05 -1.37
N GLU A 223 -12.86 36.09 -2.14
CA GLU A 223 -12.29 34.75 -2.29
C GLU A 223 -10.90 34.78 -2.95
N SER A 224 -10.72 35.65 -3.94
CA SER A 224 -9.42 35.86 -4.60
C SER A 224 -8.39 36.49 -3.66
N ALA A 225 -8.80 37.47 -2.86
CA ALA A 225 -7.93 38.08 -1.85
C ALA A 225 -7.51 37.06 -0.78
N ARG A 226 -8.45 36.23 -0.33
CA ARG A 226 -8.18 35.11 0.58
C ARG A 226 -7.16 34.13 0.00
N LEU A 227 -7.37 33.67 -1.25
CA LEU A 227 -6.43 32.76 -1.92
C LEU A 227 -5.04 33.38 -2.08
N LEU A 228 -4.96 34.67 -2.43
CA LEU A 228 -3.71 35.40 -2.57
C LEU A 228 -2.95 35.43 -1.24
N GLU A 229 -3.64 35.67 -0.13
CA GLU A 229 -3.03 35.73 1.19
C GLU A 229 -2.56 34.36 1.69
N ILE A 230 -3.33 33.30 1.43
CA ILE A 230 -2.90 31.91 1.67
C ILE A 230 -1.58 31.64 0.93
N LYS A 231 -1.50 31.97 -0.36
CA LYS A 231 -0.29 31.79 -1.18
C LYS A 231 0.89 32.62 -0.67
N ARG A 232 0.65 33.86 -0.23
CA ARG A 232 1.68 34.74 0.36
C ARG A 232 2.22 34.15 1.66
N THR A 233 1.34 33.69 2.54
CA THR A 233 1.71 33.04 3.80
C THR A 233 2.53 31.78 3.55
N MET A 234 2.10 30.91 2.64
CA MET A 234 2.87 29.72 2.24
C MET A 234 4.28 30.08 1.71
N LYS A 235 4.39 31.14 0.90
CA LYS A 235 5.68 31.64 0.41
C LYS A 235 6.60 32.15 1.52
N ARG A 236 6.04 32.73 2.59
CA ARG A 236 6.81 33.14 3.78
C ARG A 236 7.32 31.92 4.55
N ILE A 237 6.49 30.90 4.73
CA ILE A 237 6.88 29.63 5.35
C ILE A 237 8.02 28.98 4.56
N LEU A 238 7.91 28.97 3.23
CA LEU A 238 8.94 28.48 2.30
C LEU A 238 10.30 29.22 2.39
N GLY A 239 10.36 30.35 3.11
CA GLY A 239 11.60 31.09 3.32
C GLY A 239 12.45 30.56 4.48
N VAL A 240 11.92 29.64 5.29
CA VAL A 240 12.57 29.16 6.52
C VAL A 240 13.10 27.74 6.32
N SER A 241 14.40 27.50 6.48
CA SER A 241 14.99 26.17 6.30
C SER A 241 14.94 25.27 7.54
N ASP A 242 15.09 23.96 7.33
CA ASP A 242 15.27 22.95 8.39
C ASP A 242 16.46 23.26 9.30
N SER A 243 17.58 23.70 8.70
CA SER A 243 18.80 24.13 9.37
C SER A 243 18.62 25.40 10.20
N GLN A 244 17.82 26.36 9.72
CA GLN A 244 17.45 27.52 10.54
C GLN A 244 16.63 27.06 11.74
N MET A 245 15.68 26.16 11.54
CA MET A 245 14.87 25.60 12.63
C MET A 245 15.62 24.69 13.60
N GLY A 246 16.86 24.29 13.29
CA GLY A 246 17.67 23.38 14.10
C GLY A 246 17.28 21.90 13.99
N TYR A 247 16.41 21.56 13.03
CA TYR A 247 16.00 20.16 12.81
C TYR A 247 17.13 19.28 12.29
N ASP A 248 18.12 19.85 11.59
CA ASP A 248 19.33 19.16 11.14
C ASP A 248 20.21 18.65 12.30
N LYS A 249 20.04 19.21 13.51
CA LYS A 249 20.74 18.81 14.75
C LYS A 249 19.90 17.91 15.66
N ARG A 250 18.74 17.45 15.21
CA ARG A 250 17.83 16.63 16.02
C ARG A 250 18.40 15.26 16.37
N GLY A 251 19.03 14.60 15.42
CA GLY A 251 19.52 13.23 15.60
C GLY A 251 20.74 12.95 14.75
N ARG A 252 21.65 12.14 15.29
CA ARG A 252 22.84 11.70 14.59
C ARG A 252 22.46 10.63 13.57
N ASN A 253 22.96 10.74 12.34
CA ASN A 253 22.84 9.66 11.37
C ASN A 253 23.66 8.47 11.85
N ALA A 254 23.03 7.30 11.92
CA ALA A 254 23.65 6.09 12.43
C ALA A 254 24.31 5.30 11.30
N ASN A 255 25.64 5.19 11.35
CA ASN A 255 26.43 4.40 10.41
C ASN A 255 26.65 2.97 10.92
N ASN A 256 27.04 2.08 10.02
CA ASN A 256 27.32 0.67 10.36
C ASN A 256 28.60 0.52 11.19
N ASP A 257 29.55 1.44 11.00
CA ASP A 257 30.84 1.46 11.70
C ASP A 257 30.75 2.16 13.06
N ASP A 258 29.60 2.75 13.39
CA ASP A 258 29.37 3.32 14.71
C ASP A 258 29.44 2.22 15.77
N VAL A 259 29.88 2.59 16.96
CA VAL A 259 30.19 1.65 18.05
C VAL A 259 29.28 1.91 19.24
N TYR A 260 28.97 0.86 19.99
CA TYR A 260 28.27 1.03 21.25
C TYR A 260 29.26 1.46 22.35
N CYS A 261 28.90 2.49 23.11
CA CYS A 261 29.65 2.92 24.27
C CYS A 261 29.71 1.78 25.29
N ILE A 262 30.91 1.47 25.77
CA ILE A 262 31.16 0.35 26.70
C ILE A 262 30.40 0.55 28.03
N ASN A 263 30.20 1.80 28.46
CA ASN A 263 29.61 2.11 29.75
C ASN A 263 28.07 2.23 29.73
N CYS A 264 27.49 2.95 28.76
CA CYS A 264 26.04 3.22 28.72
C CYS A 264 25.32 2.62 27.50
N GLU A 265 26.01 1.81 26.70
CA GLU A 265 25.49 1.14 25.51
C GLU A 265 24.81 2.07 24.48
N HIS A 266 25.07 3.38 24.54
CA HIS A 266 24.59 4.31 23.52
C HIS A 266 25.46 4.25 22.26
N LEU A 267 24.83 4.40 21.11
CA LEU A 267 25.53 4.45 19.83
C LEU A 267 26.33 5.75 19.71
N ILE A 268 27.62 5.61 19.39
CA ILE A 268 28.56 6.72 19.21
C ILE A 268 29.30 6.54 17.89
N ASN A 269 29.68 7.65 17.26
CA ASN A 269 30.55 7.59 16.09
C ASN A 269 31.90 6.98 16.48
N SER A 270 32.45 6.11 15.64
CA SER A 270 33.73 5.45 15.89
C SER A 270 34.90 6.43 16.05
N SER A 271 34.80 7.63 15.47
CA SER A 271 35.80 8.69 15.57
C SER A 271 35.77 9.49 16.88
N TYR A 272 34.74 9.33 17.72
CA TYR A 272 34.60 10.13 18.95
C TYR A 272 35.48 9.63 20.08
N HIS A 273 36.13 10.58 20.76
CA HIS A 273 36.99 10.32 21.90
C HIS A 273 36.22 10.16 23.20
N TYR A 274 35.03 10.76 23.31
CA TYR A 274 34.17 10.68 24.49
C TYR A 274 32.73 10.32 24.09
N CYS A 275 32.00 9.65 24.98
CA CYS A 275 30.59 9.36 24.77
C CYS A 275 29.74 10.62 25.00
N HIS A 276 28.99 11.06 23.99
CA HIS A 276 28.09 12.22 24.08
C HIS A 276 26.98 12.08 25.13
N CYS A 277 26.61 10.84 25.51
CA CYS A 277 25.59 10.59 26.54
C CYS A 277 26.14 10.53 27.97
N CYS A 278 27.31 9.93 28.19
CA CYS A 278 27.84 9.67 29.55
C CYS A 278 29.20 10.31 29.86
N GLY A 279 29.82 10.99 28.90
CA GLY A 279 31.11 11.69 29.06
C GLY A 279 32.33 10.77 29.22
N GLN A 280 32.15 9.44 29.17
CA GLN A 280 33.27 8.51 29.38
C GLN A 280 34.21 8.45 28.16
N PRO A 281 35.54 8.41 28.37
CA PRO A 281 36.52 8.29 27.31
C PRO A 281 36.37 6.96 26.58
N GLN A 282 36.67 7.01 25.30
CA GLN A 282 36.48 5.95 24.34
C GLN A 282 37.83 5.41 23.80
N ASN A 283 38.96 5.72 24.42
CA ASN A 283 40.21 5.06 24.02
C ASN A 283 40.37 3.76 24.81
N ILE A 284 40.30 2.63 24.11
CA ILE A 284 40.88 1.38 24.59
C ILE A 284 42.36 1.49 24.29
N THR A 285 43.21 1.63 25.31
CA THR A 285 44.65 1.53 25.15
C THR A 285 44.94 0.14 24.59
N GLU A 286 45.35 0.05 23.32
CA GLU A 286 45.93 -1.17 22.78
C GLU A 286 47.16 -1.50 23.63
N VAL A 287 47.01 -2.47 24.54
CA VAL A 287 48.16 -3.09 25.18
C VAL A 287 48.89 -3.81 24.06
N ALA A 288 50.00 -3.22 23.62
CA ALA A 288 50.91 -3.79 22.64
C ALA A 288 51.21 -5.24 23.03
N GLN A 289 50.67 -6.20 22.28
CA GLN A 289 51.14 -7.58 22.37
C GLN A 289 52.56 -7.64 21.78
N PRO A 290 53.51 -8.27 22.48
CA PRO A 290 54.85 -8.43 21.96
C PRO A 290 54.82 -9.35 20.74
N SER A 291 55.49 -8.88 19.69
CA SER A 291 55.80 -9.60 18.46
C SER A 291 56.31 -11.01 18.72
N LEU A 292 55.70 -12.00 18.07
CA LEU A 292 56.35 -13.27 17.76
C LEU A 292 56.18 -13.57 16.26
N ILE A 293 57.28 -14.03 15.71
CA ILE A 293 57.69 -14.04 14.30
C ILE A 293 57.25 -15.38 13.66
N THR A 294 57.04 -15.36 12.33
CA THR A 294 57.22 -16.47 11.34
C THR A 294 56.19 -17.63 11.41
N ASP A 295 55.60 -18.14 10.31
CA ASP A 295 56.16 -18.46 8.99
C ASP A 295 55.13 -18.37 7.84
N ALA A 296 55.68 -18.32 6.62
CA ALA A 296 55.02 -18.32 5.33
C ALA A 296 54.47 -19.70 4.91
N ASP A 297 53.41 -19.73 4.07
CA ASP A 297 53.50 -20.32 2.72
C ASP A 297 52.20 -20.22 1.87
N THR A 298 52.38 -19.59 0.70
CA THR A 298 51.82 -19.85 -0.66
C THR A 298 50.36 -20.24 -0.94
N LEU A 299 49.64 -19.28 -1.55
CA LEU A 299 49.09 -19.22 -2.92
C LEU A 299 48.71 -20.51 -3.70
N THR A 300 47.46 -20.54 -4.18
CA THR A 300 46.96 -20.79 -5.57
C THR A 300 45.43 -20.98 -5.46
N GLY A 301 44.51 -20.37 -6.22
CA GLY A 301 44.49 -19.90 -7.60
C GLY A 301 43.38 -20.67 -8.33
N ASN A 302 42.22 -20.05 -8.60
CA ASN A 302 41.51 -20.15 -9.89
C ASN A 302 40.20 -19.35 -9.94
N GLU A 303 40.14 -18.49 -10.96
CA GLU A 303 38.96 -17.83 -11.50
C GLU A 303 38.12 -18.82 -12.31
N GLN A 304 36.79 -18.65 -12.30
CA GLN A 304 35.95 -18.98 -13.46
C GLN A 304 34.64 -18.19 -13.45
N THR A 305 34.31 -17.67 -14.63
CA THR A 305 33.29 -16.67 -14.98
C THR A 305 31.95 -17.32 -15.41
N SER A 306 30.87 -16.50 -15.38
CA SER A 306 29.50 -16.69 -15.92
C SER A 306 28.57 -17.60 -15.10
N SER A 307 27.36 -17.21 -14.69
CA SER A 307 26.23 -16.70 -15.49
C SER A 307 25.18 -16.05 -14.57
N GLN A 308 24.55 -14.97 -15.01
CA GLN A 308 23.45 -14.28 -14.32
C GLN A 308 22.18 -15.15 -14.27
N SER A 309 21.64 -15.39 -13.07
CA SER A 309 20.24 -15.78 -12.85
C SER A 309 19.78 -15.40 -11.44
N HIS A 310 18.55 -14.91 -11.35
CA HIS A 310 17.90 -14.43 -10.14
C HIS A 310 17.64 -15.57 -9.14
N ALA A 311 18.53 -15.71 -8.17
CA ALA A 311 18.25 -16.38 -6.90
C ALA A 311 19.15 -15.73 -5.84
N LEU A 312 18.58 -15.26 -4.74
CA LEU A 312 19.37 -14.92 -3.56
C LEU A 312 20.09 -16.20 -3.10
N ALA A 313 21.35 -16.34 -3.50
CA ALA A 313 22.24 -17.34 -2.96
C ALA A 313 22.48 -17.00 -1.48
N ALA A 314 21.76 -17.69 -0.60
CA ALA A 314 22.10 -17.79 0.81
C ALA A 314 23.48 -18.44 0.89
N ASN A 315 24.49 -17.62 1.18
CA ASN A 315 25.85 -18.10 1.36
C ASN A 315 25.86 -19.03 2.57
N LYS A 316 26.30 -20.28 2.40
CA LYS A 316 26.57 -21.22 3.50
C LYS A 316 27.79 -20.74 4.30
N GLY A 317 27.65 -19.63 5.00
CA GLY A 317 28.58 -19.23 6.05
C GLY A 317 28.03 -19.74 7.37
N ASN A 318 28.69 -20.75 7.95
CA ASN A 318 28.50 -21.03 9.37
C ASN A 318 28.96 -19.79 10.15
N VAL A 319 28.02 -18.93 10.52
CA VAL A 319 28.28 -17.82 11.44
C VAL A 319 28.40 -18.42 12.82
N THR A 320 29.64 -18.66 13.26
CA THR A 320 29.93 -18.98 14.65
C THR A 320 29.51 -17.79 15.51
N PRO A 321 28.66 -17.99 16.53
CA PRO A 321 28.31 -16.92 17.46
C PRO A 321 29.56 -16.48 18.20
N ILE A 322 29.86 -15.18 18.17
CA ILE A 322 30.94 -14.60 18.95
C ILE A 322 30.49 -14.63 20.42
N THR A 323 30.98 -15.61 21.16
CA THR A 323 30.85 -15.68 22.61
C THR A 323 31.48 -14.44 23.25
N GLN A 324 30.73 -13.80 24.16
CA GLN A 324 31.15 -12.68 24.98
C GLN A 324 32.46 -12.98 25.73
N ALA A 325 33.59 -12.50 25.22
CA ALA A 325 34.82 -12.32 25.99
C ALA A 325 35.85 -11.52 25.16
N SER A 326 35.64 -10.21 25.02
CA SER A 326 36.76 -9.25 24.97
C SER A 326 36.21 -7.86 25.25
N ASN A 327 36.99 -6.99 25.90
CA ASN A 327 36.73 -5.56 26.08
C ASN A 327 36.75 -4.78 24.74
N LYS A 328 36.40 -5.44 23.63
CA LYS A 328 36.36 -4.87 22.30
C LYS A 328 35.00 -4.25 22.08
N ARG A 329 34.99 -3.03 21.56
CA ARG A 329 33.75 -2.37 21.13
C ARG A 329 33.01 -3.25 20.13
N MET A 330 31.77 -3.54 20.44
CA MET A 330 30.85 -4.12 19.48
C MET A 330 30.42 -3.03 18.52
N THR A 331 30.65 -3.24 17.23
CA THR A 331 30.12 -2.34 16.20
C THR A 331 28.61 -2.50 16.12
N ARG A 332 27.92 -1.49 15.57
CA ARG A 332 26.49 -1.57 15.32
C ARG A 332 26.15 -2.78 14.46
N ARG A 333 26.95 -3.00 13.43
CA ARG A 333 26.83 -4.13 12.50
C ARG A 333 26.96 -5.49 13.18
N ASP A 334 27.94 -5.66 14.07
CA ASP A 334 28.11 -6.93 14.80
C ASP A 334 26.89 -7.25 15.67
N LYS A 335 26.33 -6.25 16.35
CA LYS A 335 25.11 -6.40 17.14
C LYS A 335 23.91 -6.78 16.27
N ILE A 336 23.75 -6.11 15.13
CA ILE A 336 22.69 -6.40 14.15
C ILE A 336 22.81 -7.86 13.67
N LEU A 337 24.00 -8.30 13.28
CA LEU A 337 24.25 -9.68 12.83
C LEU A 337 23.91 -10.70 13.92
N GLN A 338 24.33 -10.45 15.17
CA GLN A 338 24.05 -11.34 16.30
C GLN A 338 22.54 -11.49 16.56
N VAL A 339 21.79 -10.38 16.51
CA VAL A 339 20.34 -10.41 16.71
C VAL A 339 19.62 -11.09 15.53
N CYS A 340 19.98 -10.73 14.30
CA CYS A 340 19.29 -11.20 13.10
C CYS A 340 19.53 -12.68 12.79
N ALA A 341 20.71 -13.22 13.16
CA ALA A 341 21.11 -14.59 12.83
C ALA A 341 20.08 -15.66 13.21
N SER A 342 19.35 -15.47 14.32
CA SER A 342 18.39 -16.47 14.81
C SER A 342 17.08 -16.53 14.02
N PHE A 343 16.84 -15.57 13.13
CA PHE A 343 15.63 -15.45 12.31
C PHE A 343 15.88 -15.73 10.83
N MET A 344 17.15 -15.75 10.42
CA MET A 344 17.55 -16.09 9.06
C MET A 344 17.72 -17.60 8.92
N GLY A 345 17.34 -18.16 7.77
CA GLY A 345 17.61 -19.56 7.51
C GLY A 345 16.94 -20.10 6.25
N TYR A 346 17.33 -21.32 5.91
CA TYR A 346 16.86 -22.04 4.74
C TYR A 346 16.49 -23.47 5.16
N ASP A 347 15.27 -23.88 4.83
CA ASP A 347 14.74 -25.19 5.12
C ASP A 347 14.20 -25.81 3.83
N SER A 348 14.34 -27.11 3.64
CA SER A 348 13.84 -27.80 2.44
C SER A 348 13.09 -29.07 2.81
N HIS A 349 11.89 -29.24 2.25
CA HIS A 349 11.02 -30.38 2.50
C HIS A 349 10.61 -31.03 1.17
N SER A 350 11.08 -32.25 0.93
CA SER A 350 10.70 -33.04 -0.24
C SER A 350 9.48 -33.91 0.04
N PHE A 351 8.51 -33.90 -0.86
CA PHE A 351 7.30 -34.71 -0.77
C PHE A 351 6.81 -35.15 -2.16
N GLU A 352 5.90 -36.12 -2.18
CA GLU A 352 5.24 -36.55 -3.43
C GLU A 352 3.82 -36.02 -3.51
N ASN A 353 3.51 -35.23 -4.55
CA ASN A 353 2.15 -34.84 -4.86
C ASN A 353 1.41 -36.00 -5.55
N LYS A 354 0.34 -36.48 -4.91
CA LYS A 354 -0.41 -37.65 -5.38
C LYS A 354 -1.36 -37.28 -6.52
N HIS A 355 -1.38 -38.09 -7.57
CA HIS A 355 -2.30 -37.94 -8.69
C HIS A 355 -3.22 -39.15 -8.81
N ILE A 356 -4.48 -38.93 -9.21
CA ILE A 356 -5.43 -40.00 -9.50
C ILE A 356 -5.21 -40.45 -10.94
N PHE A 357 -5.05 -41.74 -11.21
CA PHE A 357 -4.82 -42.28 -12.57
C PHE A 357 -3.54 -41.80 -13.28
N ALA A 358 -2.58 -41.23 -12.54
CA ALA A 358 -1.27 -40.84 -13.05
C ALA A 358 -0.18 -41.10 -11.99
N LYS A 359 1.09 -41.12 -12.42
CA LYS A 359 2.21 -41.26 -11.49
C LYS A 359 2.27 -40.06 -10.53
N ASN A 360 2.65 -40.31 -9.29
CA ASN A 360 2.93 -39.23 -8.33
C ASN A 360 4.01 -38.30 -8.88
N TYR A 361 3.92 -37.03 -8.49
CA TYR A 361 4.82 -35.99 -8.93
C TYR A 361 5.71 -35.56 -7.76
N PRO A 362 7.03 -35.82 -7.80
CA PRO A 362 7.94 -35.41 -6.74
C PRO A 362 8.12 -33.89 -6.75
N CYS A 363 8.01 -33.29 -5.58
CA CYS A 363 8.20 -31.86 -5.34
C CYS A 363 9.15 -31.65 -4.16
N THR A 364 9.85 -30.52 -4.18
CA THR A 364 10.55 -29.99 -3.01
C THR A 364 10.05 -28.58 -2.75
N ILE A 365 9.68 -28.28 -1.51
CA ILE A 365 9.41 -26.92 -1.06
C ILE A 365 10.64 -26.46 -0.30
N ALA A 366 11.30 -25.43 -0.80
CA ALA A 366 12.36 -24.72 -0.11
C ALA A 366 11.76 -23.46 0.52
N THR A 367 11.96 -23.23 1.81
CA THR A 367 11.55 -22.00 2.48
C THR A 367 12.77 -21.22 2.91
N SER A 368 12.75 -19.91 2.74
CA SER A 368 13.81 -19.02 3.20
C SER A 368 13.25 -17.86 4.01
N SER A 369 13.99 -17.45 5.03
CA SER A 369 13.71 -16.25 5.80
C SER A 369 14.92 -15.34 5.81
N SER A 370 14.68 -14.06 5.58
CA SER A 370 15.70 -13.01 5.63
C SER A 370 15.15 -11.79 6.35
N ILE A 371 15.98 -11.19 7.21
CA ILE A 371 15.68 -9.87 7.78
C ILE A 371 16.36 -8.84 6.92
N VAL A 372 15.69 -7.72 6.68
CA VAL A 372 16.25 -6.57 5.96
C VAL A 372 15.84 -5.28 6.65
N ARG A 373 16.66 -4.24 6.51
CA ARG A 373 16.32 -2.87 6.92
C ARG A 373 16.02 -2.04 5.69
N VAL A 374 14.93 -1.28 5.70
CA VAL A 374 14.63 -0.33 4.62
C VAL A 374 15.61 0.84 4.71
N THR A 375 16.40 1.06 3.66
CA THR A 375 17.34 2.20 3.58
C THR A 375 16.79 3.32 2.73
N ASP A 376 16.00 2.99 1.71
CA ASP A 376 15.36 3.97 0.85
C ASP A 376 14.01 3.44 0.34
N LYS A 377 13.13 4.36 -0.02
CA LYS A 377 11.77 4.07 -0.48
C LYS A 377 11.44 5.00 -1.63
N GLU A 378 11.34 4.42 -2.81
CA GLU A 378 10.88 5.13 -4.01
C GLU A 378 9.44 4.71 -4.28
N VAL A 379 8.54 5.68 -4.32
CA VAL A 379 7.11 5.46 -4.52
C VAL A 379 6.60 6.46 -5.55
N GLU A 380 5.67 6.03 -6.38
CA GLU A 380 5.00 6.86 -7.37
C GLU A 380 3.49 6.57 -7.36
N THR A 381 2.69 7.61 -7.44
CA THR A 381 1.23 7.50 -7.53
C THR A 381 0.72 7.81 -8.94
N SER A 382 0.10 6.82 -9.57
CA SER A 382 -0.49 6.98 -10.91
C SER A 382 -2.01 7.09 -10.84
N VAL A 383 -2.56 8.20 -11.36
CA VAL A 383 -4.01 8.43 -11.42
C VAL A 383 -4.55 8.12 -12.82
N SER A 384 -5.56 7.26 -12.88
CA SER A 384 -6.35 6.97 -14.07
C SER A 384 -7.79 7.44 -13.87
N ASP A 385 -8.35 8.17 -14.83
CA ASP A 385 -9.75 8.60 -14.82
C ASP A 385 -10.35 8.36 -16.21
N LYS A 386 -11.35 7.48 -16.28
CA LYS A 386 -11.99 7.05 -17.53
C LYS A 386 -13.49 7.20 -17.39
N THR A 387 -14.13 7.86 -18.36
CA THR A 387 -15.59 7.94 -18.45
C THR A 387 -16.04 7.22 -19.72
N ASN A 388 -16.81 6.15 -19.54
CA ASN A 388 -17.43 5.40 -20.64
C ASN A 388 -18.88 5.88 -20.81
N THR A 389 -19.24 6.32 -22.00
CA THR A 389 -20.61 6.76 -22.33
C THR A 389 -21.26 5.75 -23.26
N TYR A 390 -22.43 5.25 -22.89
CA TYR A 390 -23.24 4.34 -23.69
C TYR A 390 -24.52 5.03 -24.11
N THR A 391 -24.75 5.11 -25.42
CA THR A 391 -25.96 5.66 -26.01
C THR A 391 -26.74 4.53 -26.68
N SER A 392 -27.95 4.26 -26.20
CA SER A 392 -28.88 3.31 -26.84
C SER A 392 -30.05 4.07 -27.43
N THR A 393 -30.37 3.80 -28.69
CA THR A 393 -31.54 4.38 -29.37
C THR A 393 -32.52 3.26 -29.68
N THR A 394 -33.63 3.22 -28.95
CA THR A 394 -34.72 2.28 -29.22
C THR A 394 -35.73 2.92 -30.16
N ARG A 395 -36.00 2.26 -31.29
CA ARG A 395 -37.10 2.61 -32.18
C ARG A 395 -38.30 1.70 -31.88
N THR A 396 -39.44 2.30 -31.55
CA THR A 396 -40.71 1.62 -31.33
C THR A 396 -41.63 1.92 -32.49
N ASP A 397 -41.97 0.89 -33.27
CA ASP A 397 -42.90 1.01 -34.40
C ASP A 397 -44.32 0.61 -33.97
N TYR A 398 -45.27 1.53 -34.17
CA TYR A 398 -46.70 1.31 -33.98
C TYR A 398 -47.33 0.95 -35.32
N ASN A 399 -47.86 -0.27 -35.41
CA ASN A 399 -48.46 -0.81 -36.61
C ASN A 399 -50.00 -0.75 -36.54
N ASP A 400 -50.66 -0.60 -37.68
CA ASP A 400 -52.12 -0.71 -37.78
C ASP A 400 -52.59 -2.17 -37.76
N ARG A 401 -53.91 -2.36 -37.83
CA ARG A 401 -54.56 -3.69 -37.85
C ARG A 401 -54.18 -4.54 -39.06
N TYR A 402 -53.55 -3.95 -40.08
CA TYR A 402 -53.10 -4.60 -41.31
C TYR A 402 -51.58 -4.82 -41.36
N GLY A 403 -50.87 -4.51 -40.25
CA GLY A 403 -49.43 -4.73 -40.12
C GLY A 403 -48.56 -3.63 -40.74
N SER A 404 -49.13 -2.52 -41.20
CA SER A 404 -48.38 -1.39 -41.75
C SER A 404 -47.97 -0.42 -40.63
N THR A 405 -46.70 0.01 -40.62
CA THR A 405 -46.20 0.96 -39.62
C THR A 405 -46.79 2.34 -39.84
N VAL A 406 -47.56 2.84 -38.87
CA VAL A 406 -48.23 4.15 -38.92
C VAL A 406 -47.41 5.22 -38.23
N ARG A 407 -46.64 4.85 -37.21
CA ARG A 407 -45.83 5.78 -36.42
C ARG A 407 -44.61 5.06 -35.87
N SER A 408 -43.46 5.74 -35.89
CA SER A 408 -42.25 5.28 -35.23
C SER A 408 -41.85 6.30 -34.18
N GLU A 409 -41.60 5.84 -32.96
CA GLU A 409 -41.05 6.67 -31.88
C GLU A 409 -39.60 6.27 -31.61
N TYR A 410 -38.75 7.27 -31.44
CA TYR A 410 -37.35 7.06 -31.08
C TYR A 410 -37.17 7.50 -29.64
N ARG A 411 -36.63 6.60 -28.82
CA ARG A 411 -36.23 6.88 -27.45
C ARG A 411 -34.73 6.68 -27.35
N THR A 412 -34.00 7.79 -27.20
CA THR A 412 -32.56 7.77 -26.97
C THR A 412 -32.28 7.83 -25.49
N GLU A 413 -31.50 6.86 -24.99
CA GLU A 413 -31.05 6.80 -23.62
C GLU A 413 -29.52 6.83 -23.58
N THR A 414 -29.00 7.88 -22.94
CA THR A 414 -27.56 7.99 -22.65
C THR A 414 -27.31 7.60 -21.20
N SER A 415 -26.29 6.78 -20.96
CA SER A 415 -25.78 6.40 -19.65
C SER A 415 -24.28 6.61 -19.60
N SER A 416 -23.76 7.01 -18.44
CA SER A 416 -22.34 7.26 -18.25
C SER A 416 -21.78 6.47 -17.06
N HIS A 417 -20.58 5.95 -17.23
CA HIS A 417 -19.89 5.17 -16.21
C HIS A 417 -18.48 5.71 -16.04
N ARG A 418 -18.25 6.48 -14.97
CA ARG A 418 -16.93 7.04 -14.64
C ARG A 418 -16.19 6.13 -13.67
N GLN A 419 -15.00 5.71 -14.05
CA GLN A 419 -14.09 4.92 -13.24
C GLN A 419 -12.78 5.69 -13.06
N ARG A 420 -12.49 6.07 -11.82
CA ARG A 420 -11.23 6.69 -11.43
C ARG A 420 -10.50 5.79 -10.44
N ASN A 421 -9.24 5.48 -10.72
CA ASN A 421 -8.39 4.71 -9.81
C ASN A 421 -7.02 5.38 -9.69
N SER A 422 -6.55 5.55 -8.46
CA SER A 422 -5.20 6.01 -8.15
C SER A 422 -4.40 4.80 -7.67
N ASN A 423 -3.25 4.47 -8.24
CA ASN A 423 -2.47 3.29 -7.86
C ASN A 423 -1.08 3.69 -7.37
N LEU A 424 -0.59 2.95 -6.37
CA LEU A 424 0.73 3.14 -5.78
C LEU A 424 1.67 2.07 -6.33
N TYR A 425 2.80 2.50 -6.90
CA TYR A 425 3.88 1.63 -7.36
C TYR A 425 5.20 2.13 -6.78
N GLY A 426 6.24 1.31 -6.82
CA GLY A 426 7.52 1.69 -6.24
C GLY A 426 8.43 0.52 -5.93
N GLU A 427 9.59 0.86 -5.39
CA GLU A 427 10.63 -0.09 -5.00
C GLU A 427 11.17 0.27 -3.60
N LEU A 428 11.49 -0.75 -2.82
CA LEU A 428 12.18 -0.58 -1.55
C LEU A 428 13.64 -0.92 -1.75
N THR A 429 14.53 0.00 -1.40
CA THR A 429 15.95 -0.33 -1.26
C THR A 429 16.15 -0.81 0.17
N VAL A 430 16.65 -2.03 0.29
CA VAL A 430 16.81 -2.71 1.57
C VAL A 430 18.26 -3.15 1.76
N GLU A 431 18.71 -3.07 3.00
CA GLU A 431 20.02 -3.49 3.44
C GLU A 431 19.88 -4.75 4.30
N THR A 432 20.61 -5.79 3.90
CA THR A 432 20.73 -7.02 4.68
C THR A 432 21.60 -6.80 5.93
N PRO A 433 21.52 -7.65 6.97
CA PRO A 433 22.40 -7.59 8.13
C PRO A 433 23.89 -7.62 7.76
N GLU A 434 24.24 -8.26 6.64
CA GLU A 434 25.58 -8.27 6.05
C GLU A 434 25.90 -6.99 5.25
N GLY A 435 25.12 -5.92 5.38
CA GLY A 435 25.28 -4.63 4.70
C GLY A 435 25.25 -4.67 3.18
N LYS A 436 24.72 -5.75 2.60
CA LYS A 436 24.47 -5.80 1.16
C LYS A 436 23.16 -5.08 0.88
N VAL A 437 23.23 -4.06 0.04
CA VAL A 437 22.09 -3.28 -0.42
C VAL A 437 21.47 -3.94 -1.65
N GLN A 438 20.15 -4.08 -1.66
CA GLN A 438 19.38 -4.67 -2.74
C GLN A 438 18.08 -3.88 -2.95
N THR A 439 17.64 -3.78 -4.19
CA THR A 439 16.36 -3.16 -4.51
C THR A 439 15.29 -4.24 -4.70
N TYR A 440 14.13 -4.03 -4.09
CA TYR A 440 13.05 -4.98 -4.02
C TYR A 440 11.74 -4.35 -4.51
N LYS A 441 11.13 -4.97 -5.53
CA LYS A 441 9.78 -4.63 -6.00
C LYS A 441 8.75 -5.15 -5.00
N ALA A 442 8.47 -4.32 -4.00
CA ALA A 442 7.57 -4.68 -2.92
C ALA A 442 6.10 -4.69 -3.37
N ALA A 443 5.31 -5.59 -2.77
CA ALA A 443 3.86 -5.55 -2.90
C ALA A 443 3.33 -4.19 -2.40
N ARG A 444 2.26 -3.70 -3.04
CA ARG A 444 1.65 -2.40 -2.70
C ARG A 444 1.29 -2.27 -1.21
N SER A 445 0.87 -3.35 -0.57
CA SER A 445 0.58 -3.38 0.87
C SER A 445 1.82 -3.13 1.74
N LEU A 446 2.99 -3.60 1.31
CA LEU A 446 4.26 -3.36 1.98
C LEU A 446 4.74 -1.93 1.72
N LEU A 447 4.70 -1.45 0.47
CA LEU A 447 5.01 -0.05 0.11
C LEU A 447 4.16 0.96 0.88
N ALA A 448 2.89 0.64 1.10
CA ALA A 448 1.95 1.49 1.82
C ALA A 448 2.30 1.69 3.30
N THR A 449 3.04 0.75 3.90
CA THR A 449 3.27 0.71 5.34
C THR A 449 4.73 0.73 5.75
N ALA A 450 5.68 0.45 4.86
CA ALA A 450 7.11 0.51 5.17
C ALA A 450 7.60 1.97 5.22
N ASP A 451 8.34 2.34 6.26
CA ASP A 451 9.12 3.57 6.35
C ASP A 451 10.63 3.29 6.24
N VAL A 452 11.40 4.31 5.86
CA VAL A 452 12.86 4.27 5.94
C VAL A 452 13.29 4.01 7.39
N GLY A 453 14.20 3.06 7.58
CA GLY A 453 14.67 2.58 8.87
C GLY A 453 13.85 1.42 9.46
N ASP A 454 12.74 1.00 8.83
CA ASP A 454 11.97 -0.14 9.31
C ASP A 454 12.72 -1.46 9.11
N TRP A 455 12.62 -2.35 10.09
CA TRP A 455 13.08 -3.73 9.99
C TRP A 455 11.95 -4.62 9.48
N ILE A 456 12.22 -5.39 8.45
CA ILE A 456 11.25 -6.27 7.80
C ILE A 456 11.78 -7.70 7.79
N LEU A 457 10.98 -8.63 8.30
CA LEU A 457 11.20 -10.06 8.10
C LEU A 457 10.46 -10.50 6.83
N LEU A 458 11.22 -10.99 5.86
CA LEU A 458 10.73 -11.55 4.61
C LEU A 458 10.71 -13.08 4.74
N GLY A 459 9.56 -13.69 4.48
CA GLY A 459 9.41 -15.13 4.38
C GLY A 459 8.99 -15.50 2.97
N SER A 460 9.79 -16.34 2.30
CA SER A 460 9.48 -16.83 0.96
C SER A 460 9.54 -18.35 0.90
N SER A 461 8.80 -18.91 -0.05
CA SER A 461 8.88 -20.33 -0.39
C SER A 461 9.03 -20.52 -1.89
N ARG A 462 9.76 -21.55 -2.27
CA ARG A 462 9.99 -21.97 -3.65
C ARG A 462 9.55 -23.41 -3.79
N LEU A 463 8.61 -23.65 -4.69
CA LEU A 463 8.21 -24.99 -5.10
C LEU A 463 9.03 -25.41 -6.32
N GLU A 464 9.85 -26.45 -6.14
CA GLU A 464 10.65 -27.07 -7.19
C GLU A 464 10.06 -28.43 -7.57
N GLY A 465 9.61 -28.56 -8.80
CA GLY A 465 9.24 -29.82 -9.42
C GLY A 465 10.07 -30.09 -10.66
N LYS A 466 9.91 -31.26 -11.28
CA LYS A 466 10.64 -31.63 -12.51
C LYS A 466 10.50 -30.64 -13.66
N THR A 467 9.37 -29.94 -13.76
CA THR A 467 9.07 -29.02 -14.89
C THR A 467 8.62 -27.64 -14.43
N GLU A 468 8.56 -27.38 -13.13
CA GLU A 468 7.94 -26.18 -12.57
C GLU A 468 8.83 -25.63 -11.46
N GLN A 469 9.04 -24.33 -11.49
CA GLN A 469 9.69 -23.57 -10.43
C GLN A 469 8.79 -22.37 -10.14
N LEU A 470 8.15 -22.37 -8.98
CA LEU A 470 7.21 -21.33 -8.57
C LEU A 470 7.69 -20.72 -7.25
N ASP A 471 7.81 -19.39 -7.24
CA ASP A 471 8.20 -18.62 -6.07
C ASP A 471 6.95 -17.98 -5.44
N TYR A 472 6.89 -18.00 -4.11
CA TYR A 472 5.80 -17.45 -3.31
C TYR A 472 6.37 -16.57 -2.20
N ASP A 473 5.84 -15.36 -2.06
CA ASP A 473 6.12 -14.48 -0.94
C ASP A 473 5.15 -14.81 0.21
N GLU A 474 5.50 -15.76 1.07
CA GLU A 474 4.60 -16.24 2.15
C GLU A 474 4.15 -15.13 3.09
N PHE A 475 5.08 -14.24 3.48
CA PHE A 475 4.75 -13.05 4.26
C PHE A 475 5.82 -11.96 4.22
N TYR A 476 5.37 -10.75 4.53
CA TYR A 476 6.19 -9.63 4.97
C TYR A 476 5.74 -9.22 6.37
N TYR A 477 6.65 -9.21 7.32
CA TYR A 477 6.37 -8.71 8.67
C TYR A 477 7.21 -7.47 8.92
N ASN A 478 6.57 -6.30 8.94
CA ASN A 478 7.20 -5.07 9.38
C ASN A 478 7.31 -5.12 10.91
N ILE A 479 8.51 -5.47 11.39
CA ILE A 479 8.84 -5.63 12.80
C ILE A 479 8.68 -4.29 13.52
N SER A 480 9.12 -3.20 12.91
CA SER A 480 9.06 -1.86 13.50
C SER A 480 7.62 -1.43 13.80
N LYS A 481 6.66 -1.79 12.95
CA LYS A 481 5.26 -1.36 13.06
C LYS A 481 4.28 -2.43 13.54
N ASP A 482 4.77 -3.65 13.80
CA ASP A 482 3.94 -4.82 14.11
C ASP A 482 2.82 -5.07 13.08
N ASN A 483 3.22 -5.09 11.80
CA ASN A 483 2.27 -5.27 10.70
C ASN A 483 2.64 -6.50 9.86
N LEU A 484 1.73 -7.47 9.79
CA LEU A 484 1.87 -8.70 9.00
C LEU A 484 1.07 -8.61 7.71
N ILE A 485 1.75 -8.87 6.59
CA ILE A 485 1.19 -8.89 5.25
C ILE A 485 1.42 -10.27 4.66
N GLN A 486 0.36 -10.91 4.16
CA GLN A 486 0.41 -12.24 3.55
C GLN A 486 -0.15 -12.16 2.13
N PRO A 487 0.68 -11.92 1.11
CA PRO A 487 0.21 -11.72 -0.26
C PRO A 487 -0.20 -13.05 -0.90
N GLU A 488 0.69 -14.03 -0.94
CA GLU A 488 0.50 -15.33 -1.59
C GLU A 488 1.15 -16.45 -0.77
N SER A 489 0.75 -17.69 -0.99
CA SER A 489 1.30 -18.83 -0.24
C SER A 489 1.28 -20.10 -1.07
N VAL A 490 2.32 -20.92 -0.93
CA VAL A 490 2.39 -22.26 -1.53
C VAL A 490 1.27 -23.17 -1.05
N SER A 491 0.61 -22.85 0.06
CA SER A 491 -0.59 -23.55 0.56
C SER A 491 -1.77 -23.51 -0.43
N GLN A 492 -1.79 -22.54 -1.35
CA GLN A 492 -2.80 -22.44 -2.40
C GLN A 492 -2.44 -23.26 -3.64
N TRP A 493 -1.20 -23.72 -3.77
CA TRP A 493 -0.78 -24.52 -4.91
C TRP A 493 -1.51 -25.85 -4.94
N SER A 494 -2.01 -26.20 -6.12
CA SER A 494 -2.52 -27.52 -6.41
C SER A 494 -2.28 -27.87 -7.87
N ARG A 495 -2.00 -29.13 -8.16
CA ARG A 495 -1.80 -29.62 -9.52
C ARG A 495 -2.72 -30.78 -9.82
N VAL A 496 -3.47 -30.65 -10.91
CA VAL A 496 -4.26 -31.74 -11.48
C VAL A 496 -3.50 -32.29 -12.69
N SER A 497 -3.38 -33.61 -12.79
CA SER A 497 -2.72 -34.24 -13.93
C SER A 497 -3.64 -34.19 -15.16
N ALA A 498 -3.11 -33.74 -16.31
CA ALA A 498 -3.85 -33.71 -17.57
C ALA A 498 -4.38 -35.10 -17.96
N LYS A 499 -3.58 -36.16 -17.72
CA LYS A 499 -4.01 -37.56 -17.96
C LYS A 499 -5.24 -37.94 -17.13
N SER A 500 -5.31 -37.44 -15.90
CA SER A 500 -6.43 -37.66 -14.99
C SER A 500 -7.70 -36.96 -15.49
N GLN A 501 -7.56 -35.72 -15.97
CA GLN A 501 -8.66 -34.97 -16.59
C GLN A 501 -9.16 -35.66 -17.85
N THR A 502 -8.25 -36.06 -18.76
CA THR A 502 -8.60 -36.77 -19.98
C THR A 502 -9.31 -38.10 -19.69
N PHE A 503 -8.86 -38.85 -18.68
CA PHE A 503 -9.51 -40.11 -18.30
C PHE A 503 -10.95 -39.90 -17.79
N VAL A 504 -11.17 -38.92 -16.92
CA VAL A 504 -12.52 -38.60 -16.41
C VAL A 504 -13.42 -38.12 -17.55
N LEU A 505 -12.92 -37.28 -18.46
CA LEU A 505 -13.66 -36.82 -19.64
C LEU A 505 -14.00 -37.96 -20.60
N MET A 506 -13.08 -38.89 -20.84
CA MET A 506 -13.32 -40.08 -21.66
C MET A 506 -14.40 -40.97 -21.05
N MET A 507 -14.37 -41.18 -19.73
CA MET A 507 -15.41 -41.95 -19.03
C MET A 507 -16.78 -41.26 -19.09
N LEU A 508 -16.83 -39.93 -19.02
CA LEU A 508 -18.07 -39.17 -19.22
C LEU A 508 -18.59 -39.30 -20.65
N ALA A 509 -17.71 -39.12 -21.64
CA ALA A 509 -18.07 -39.25 -23.05
C ALA A 509 -18.56 -40.67 -23.38
N LEU A 510 -17.93 -41.70 -22.81
CA LEU A 510 -18.37 -43.08 -22.92
C LEU A 510 -19.75 -43.30 -22.28
N ALA A 511 -19.98 -42.75 -21.08
CA ALA A 511 -21.28 -42.86 -20.41
C ALA A 511 -22.40 -42.20 -21.22
N ILE A 512 -22.17 -40.99 -21.76
CA ILE A 512 -23.11 -40.30 -22.65
C ILE A 512 -23.32 -41.11 -23.93
N GLY A 513 -22.24 -41.60 -24.56
CA GLY A 513 -22.31 -42.40 -25.77
C GLY A 513 -23.14 -43.68 -25.59
N CYS A 514 -22.92 -44.41 -24.49
CA CYS A 514 -23.69 -45.61 -24.15
C CYS A 514 -25.17 -45.30 -23.83
N SER A 515 -25.45 -44.16 -23.17
CA SER A 515 -26.83 -43.78 -22.83
C SER A 515 -27.64 -43.22 -24.01
N VAL A 516 -27.00 -42.55 -24.97
CA VAL A 516 -27.67 -41.87 -26.10
C VAL A 516 -27.69 -42.72 -27.36
N TYR A 517 -26.58 -43.38 -27.71
CA TYR A 517 -26.41 -44.07 -29.01
C TYR A 517 -26.62 -45.58 -28.96
N PHE A 518 -26.45 -46.19 -27.78
CA PHE A 518 -26.55 -47.64 -27.63
C PHE A 518 -27.83 -48.08 -26.89
N ASP A 519 -28.86 -47.25 -26.81
CA ASP A 519 -30.12 -47.56 -26.09
C ASP A 519 -30.71 -48.91 -26.54
N GLU A 520 -30.79 -49.15 -27.86
CA GLU A 520 -31.27 -50.43 -28.42
C GLU A 520 -30.36 -51.63 -28.09
N ILE A 521 -29.03 -51.44 -28.11
CA ILE A 521 -28.05 -52.51 -27.83
C ILE A 521 -27.95 -52.80 -26.33
N VAL A 522 -28.10 -51.80 -25.46
CA VAL A 522 -28.13 -51.95 -24.00
C VAL A 522 -29.43 -52.66 -23.58
N ASN A 523 -30.58 -52.30 -24.17
CA ASN A 523 -31.84 -53.00 -23.94
C ASN A 523 -31.83 -54.44 -24.48
N PHE A 524 -31.16 -54.70 -25.61
CA PHE A 524 -30.99 -56.05 -26.16
C PHE A 524 -30.04 -56.90 -25.32
N SER A 525 -28.87 -56.37 -24.95
CA SER A 525 -27.85 -57.10 -24.17
C SER A 525 -28.29 -57.38 -22.72
N ALA A 526 -29.12 -56.54 -22.11
CA ALA A 526 -29.74 -56.81 -20.80
C ALA A 526 -30.56 -58.10 -20.77
N GLN A 527 -31.02 -58.62 -21.92
CA GLN A 527 -31.78 -59.88 -22.03
C GLN A 527 -30.87 -61.13 -21.98
N PHE A 528 -29.56 -60.98 -22.20
CA PHE A 528 -28.59 -62.08 -22.25
C PHE A 528 -27.72 -62.19 -21.00
N ILE A 529 -27.78 -61.22 -20.08
CA ILE A 529 -27.06 -61.28 -18.81
C ILE A 529 -27.87 -62.17 -17.85
N PRO A 530 -27.28 -63.23 -17.26
CA PRO A 530 -27.99 -64.12 -16.35
C PRO A 530 -28.72 -63.34 -15.26
N HIS A 531 -30.01 -63.63 -15.09
CA HIS A 531 -30.92 -62.91 -14.18
C HIS A 531 -30.38 -62.74 -12.76
N ASN A 532 -29.51 -63.66 -12.32
CA ASN A 532 -28.88 -63.67 -11.00
C ASN A 532 -27.77 -62.61 -10.87
N ILE A 533 -27.00 -62.36 -11.92
CA ILE A 533 -25.94 -61.34 -11.96
C ILE A 533 -26.57 -59.94 -12.08
N VAL A 534 -27.60 -59.83 -12.94
CA VAL A 534 -28.43 -58.62 -13.06
C VAL A 534 -29.09 -58.31 -11.71
N ARG A 535 -29.72 -59.26 -11.03
CA ARG A 535 -30.37 -59.01 -9.74
C ARG A 535 -29.40 -58.70 -8.60
N SER A 536 -28.17 -59.22 -8.62
CA SER A 536 -27.15 -58.87 -7.63
C SER A 536 -26.50 -57.50 -7.87
N MET A 537 -26.30 -57.07 -9.12
CA MET A 537 -25.74 -55.74 -9.44
C MET A 537 -26.81 -54.64 -9.54
N LEU A 538 -27.99 -54.94 -10.10
CA LEU A 538 -29.13 -54.03 -10.29
C LEU A 538 -30.21 -54.16 -9.22
N GLY A 539 -30.19 -55.15 -8.32
CA GLY A 539 -31.23 -55.30 -7.29
C GLY A 539 -31.34 -54.11 -6.32
N ALA A 540 -30.27 -53.34 -6.17
CA ALA A 540 -30.31 -52.06 -5.45
C ALA A 540 -30.90 -50.91 -6.29
N ILE A 541 -30.82 -50.99 -7.62
CA ILE A 541 -31.20 -49.94 -8.58
C ILE A 541 -32.63 -50.15 -9.10
N SER A 542 -33.09 -51.40 -9.23
CA SER A 542 -34.48 -51.73 -9.59
C SER A 542 -35.50 -51.25 -8.55
N ASN A 543 -35.07 -51.07 -7.29
CA ASN A 543 -35.88 -50.46 -6.24
C ASN A 543 -35.95 -48.92 -6.34
N VAL A 544 -35.15 -48.29 -7.21
CA VAL A 544 -35.04 -46.82 -7.38
C VAL A 544 -35.67 -46.37 -8.72
N GLY A 545 -36.11 -47.29 -9.58
CA GLY A 545 -36.88 -46.96 -10.80
C GLY A 545 -36.07 -46.32 -11.93
N ILE A 546 -34.75 -46.50 -11.96
CA ILE A 546 -33.88 -45.93 -13.01
C ILE A 546 -34.00 -46.77 -14.28
N ALA A 547 -34.32 -46.13 -15.41
CA ALA A 547 -34.38 -46.78 -16.73
C ALA A 547 -33.01 -47.35 -17.14
N ALA A 548 -33.00 -48.52 -17.80
CA ALA A 548 -31.77 -49.26 -18.13
C ALA A 548 -30.78 -48.44 -18.98
N ASN A 549 -31.28 -47.55 -19.82
CA ASN A 549 -30.49 -46.63 -20.65
C ASN A 549 -29.75 -45.54 -19.86
N LEU A 550 -30.17 -45.24 -18.63
CA LEU A 550 -29.50 -44.30 -17.72
C LEU A 550 -28.46 -44.99 -16.80
N LEU A 551 -28.34 -46.33 -16.87
CA LEU A 551 -27.37 -47.08 -16.06
C LEU A 551 -25.91 -46.65 -16.28
N PRO A 552 -25.41 -46.39 -17.51
CA PRO A 552 -24.05 -45.88 -17.71
C PRO A 552 -23.81 -44.53 -17.02
N MET A 553 -24.79 -43.63 -17.06
CA MET A 553 -24.74 -42.33 -16.37
C MET A 553 -24.79 -42.46 -14.85
N ALA A 554 -25.58 -43.40 -14.31
CA ALA A 554 -25.60 -43.70 -12.89
C ALA A 554 -24.25 -44.26 -12.41
N LEU A 555 -23.65 -45.19 -13.16
CA LEU A 555 -22.32 -45.75 -12.87
C LEU A 555 -21.22 -44.69 -12.97
N PHE A 556 -21.27 -43.82 -13.99
CA PHE A 556 -20.35 -42.68 -14.08
C PHE A 556 -20.49 -41.75 -12.88
N THR A 557 -21.70 -41.49 -12.40
CA THR A 557 -21.96 -40.64 -11.24
C THR A 557 -21.33 -41.24 -9.97
N VAL A 558 -21.49 -42.55 -9.73
CA VAL A 558 -20.85 -43.25 -8.61
C VAL A 558 -19.32 -43.21 -8.74
N PHE A 559 -18.79 -43.47 -9.95
CA PHE A 559 -17.36 -43.34 -10.24
C PHE A 559 -16.85 -41.92 -9.96
N PHE A 560 -17.56 -40.90 -10.41
CA PHE A 560 -17.19 -39.51 -10.23
C PHE A 560 -17.20 -39.10 -8.75
N ILE A 561 -18.20 -39.53 -7.99
CA ILE A 561 -18.24 -39.35 -6.54
C ILE A 561 -17.02 -40.00 -5.88
N PHE A 562 -16.67 -41.23 -6.28
CA PHE A 562 -15.48 -41.91 -5.78
C PHE A 562 -14.18 -41.15 -6.12
N VAL A 563 -14.05 -40.64 -7.36
CA VAL A 563 -12.92 -39.80 -7.77
C VAL A 563 -12.85 -38.50 -6.96
N LEU A 564 -13.98 -37.86 -6.67
CA LEU A 564 -14.03 -36.67 -5.81
C LEU A 564 -13.59 -36.98 -4.38
N LEU A 565 -13.99 -38.12 -3.82
CA LEU A 565 -13.56 -38.56 -2.49
C LEU A 565 -12.04 -38.81 -2.43
N LEU A 566 -11.50 -39.49 -3.44
CA LEU A 566 -10.05 -39.70 -3.57
C LEU A 566 -9.30 -38.38 -3.75
N SER A 567 -9.81 -37.48 -4.59
CA SER A 567 -9.25 -36.14 -4.82
C SER A 567 -9.19 -35.33 -3.53
N ARG A 568 -10.26 -35.39 -2.73
CA ARG A 568 -10.29 -34.74 -1.42
C ARG A 568 -9.27 -35.33 -0.45
N SER A 569 -9.08 -36.64 -0.45
CA SER A 569 -8.06 -37.31 0.38
C SER A 569 -6.64 -36.90 -0.03
N PHE A 570 -6.35 -36.88 -1.33
CA PHE A 570 -5.04 -36.48 -1.84
C PHE A 570 -4.77 -34.99 -1.63
N SER A 571 -5.76 -34.12 -1.84
CA SER A 571 -5.66 -32.70 -1.53
C SER A 571 -5.36 -32.45 -0.05
N LYS A 572 -5.99 -33.20 0.88
CA LYS A 572 -5.65 -33.13 2.30
C LYS A 572 -4.21 -33.54 2.58
N HIS A 573 -3.70 -34.58 1.91
CA HIS A 573 -2.31 -35.01 2.05
C HIS A 573 -1.33 -33.94 1.56
N THR A 574 -1.57 -33.35 0.39
CA THR A 574 -0.75 -32.26 -0.15
C THR A 574 -0.77 -31.04 0.78
N LYS A 575 -1.95 -30.65 1.29
CA LYS A 575 -2.07 -29.54 2.26
C LYS A 575 -1.33 -29.81 3.56
N LYS A 576 -1.32 -31.05 4.04
CA LYS A 576 -0.56 -31.44 5.23
C LYS A 576 0.94 -31.27 4.99
N ASN A 577 1.47 -31.75 3.87
CA ASN A 577 2.89 -31.62 3.55
C ASN A 577 3.30 -30.16 3.32
N GLN A 578 2.44 -29.35 2.70
CA GLN A 578 2.64 -27.90 2.57
C GLN A 578 2.70 -27.21 3.94
N ALA A 579 1.80 -27.56 4.86
CA ALA A 579 1.81 -27.02 6.22
C ALA A 579 3.06 -27.45 7.01
N GLU A 580 3.51 -28.70 6.86
CA GLU A 580 4.75 -29.19 7.48
C GLU A 580 5.99 -28.48 6.91
N ALA A 581 6.03 -28.21 5.60
CA ALA A 581 7.09 -27.45 4.97
C ALA A 581 7.14 -25.98 5.44
N LEU A 582 5.98 -25.36 5.69
CA LEU A 582 5.89 -23.97 6.15
C LEU A 582 6.05 -23.80 7.66
N ALA A 583 5.95 -24.88 8.45
CA ALA A 583 6.00 -24.81 9.91
C ALA A 583 7.28 -24.14 10.47
N PRO A 584 8.50 -24.41 9.96
CA PRO A 584 9.71 -23.71 10.42
C PRO A 584 9.65 -22.21 10.16
N LEU A 585 9.12 -21.81 9.00
CA LEU A 585 8.98 -20.41 8.62
C LEU A 585 7.97 -19.68 9.52
N GLN A 586 6.85 -20.33 9.84
CA GLN A 586 5.85 -19.80 10.78
C GLN A 586 6.38 -19.70 12.21
N ALA A 587 7.21 -20.66 12.65
CA ALA A 587 7.86 -20.61 13.95
C ALA A 587 8.82 -19.42 14.07
N LYS A 588 9.60 -19.13 13.01
CA LYS A 588 10.47 -17.94 12.94
C LYS A 588 9.67 -16.63 13.00
N LEU A 589 8.54 -16.56 12.29
CA LEU A 589 7.63 -15.40 12.37
C LEU A 589 7.10 -15.19 13.79
N ALA A 590 6.58 -16.24 14.43
CA ALA A 590 6.06 -16.17 15.79
C ALA A 590 7.13 -15.75 16.80
N LYS A 591 8.34 -16.29 16.67
CA LYS A 591 9.49 -15.89 17.50
C LYS A 591 9.83 -14.40 17.28
N CYS A 592 9.85 -13.95 16.03
CA CYS A 592 10.14 -12.55 15.69
C CYS A 592 9.08 -11.58 16.26
N GLN A 593 7.81 -11.98 16.28
CA GLN A 593 6.74 -11.20 16.91
C GLN A 593 6.92 -11.08 18.43
N GLN A 594 7.39 -12.15 19.09
CA GLN A 594 7.65 -12.15 20.54
C GLN A 594 8.90 -11.33 20.90
N GLU A 595 9.94 -11.39 20.07
CA GLU A 595 11.24 -10.73 20.30
C GLU A 595 11.35 -9.34 19.62
N ARG A 596 10.22 -8.76 19.21
CA ARG A 596 10.13 -7.47 18.50
C ARG A 596 10.88 -6.33 19.21
N GLU A 597 10.79 -6.27 20.54
CA GLU A 597 11.42 -5.22 21.36
C GLU A 597 12.95 -5.16 21.21
N ILE A 598 13.59 -6.24 20.77
CA ILE A 598 15.04 -6.26 20.53
C ILE A 598 15.37 -5.39 19.29
N PHE A 599 14.54 -5.45 18.25
CA PHE A 599 14.74 -4.71 17.00
C PHE A 599 14.49 -3.21 17.15
N LEU A 600 13.58 -2.81 18.04
CA LEU A 600 13.31 -1.39 18.33
C LEU A 600 14.50 -0.70 19.03
N LYS A 601 15.47 -1.46 19.52
CA LYS A 601 16.69 -0.99 20.20
C LYS A 601 17.95 -1.00 19.32
N LEU A 602 17.83 -1.39 18.04
CA LEU A 602 18.91 -1.41 17.02
C LEU A 602 18.88 -0.16 16.14
#